data_AF-A0A2M7TJT9-F1
#
_entry.id   AF-A0A2M7TJT9-F1
#
_cell.length_a   1.000
_cell.length_b   1.000
_cell.length_c   1.000
_cell.angle_alpha   90.00
_cell.angle_beta   90.00
_cell.angle_gamma   90.00
#
_symmetry.space_group_name_H-M   'P 1'
#
loop_
_entity.id
_entity.type
_entity.pdbx_description
1 polymer ?
#
loop_
_entity_poly.entity_id
_entity_poly.type
_entity_poly.pdbx_seq_one_letter_code
_entity_poly.pdbx_strand_id
1 'polypeptide(L)'
;MSNSAKIKAKRYYDSWRKEKTYSPALKSNIKITLKGWRHITGATGHKKRPFGDIYRRLKLLPYAKIVIKKSTTIQNIVVKSKRKYYAIEAIVNIGEKDSKKLRKVRVIIQEDKKGNYVFLSVMDKKS
;
A
#
# COMPACT_ATOMS: atom_id res chain seq x y z
N MET A 1 5.45 -0.13 -19.53
CA MET A 1 4.13 0.41 -19.14
C MET A 1 3.70 1.31 -20.26
N SER A 2 2.47 1.25 -20.77
CA SER A 2 1.95 2.45 -21.43
C SER A 2 2.01 3.57 -20.39
N ASN A 3 2.50 4.75 -20.75
CA ASN A 3 2.59 5.89 -19.83
C ASN A 3 1.28 6.11 -19.04
N SER A 4 0.15 5.75 -19.67
CA SER A 4 -1.20 5.75 -19.11
C SER A 4 -1.36 5.05 -17.75
N ALA A 5 -0.85 3.83 -17.54
CA ALA A 5 -1.10 3.10 -16.28
C ALA A 5 -0.41 3.75 -15.06
N LYS A 6 0.83 4.20 -15.24
CA LYS A 6 1.59 4.92 -14.21
C LYS A 6 0.92 6.26 -13.89
N ILE A 7 0.47 6.98 -14.92
CA ILE A 7 -0.22 8.27 -14.79
C ILE A 7 -1.54 8.09 -14.04
N LYS A 8 -2.37 7.10 -14.41
CA LYS A 8 -3.63 6.78 -13.70
C LYS A 8 -3.38 6.46 -12.23
N ALA A 9 -2.42 5.58 -11.94
CA ALA A 9 -2.06 5.24 -10.57
C ALA A 9 -1.52 6.44 -9.78
N LYS A 10 -0.75 7.32 -10.44
CA LYS A 10 -0.22 8.55 -9.83
C LYS A 10 -1.34 9.55 -9.50
N ARG A 11 -2.27 9.80 -10.43
CA ARG A 11 -3.45 10.65 -10.21
C ARG A 11 -4.29 10.13 -9.03
N TYR A 12 -4.57 8.83 -9.02
CA TYR A 12 -5.25 8.19 -7.88
C TYR A 12 -4.49 8.39 -6.57
N TYR A 13 -3.17 8.14 -6.57
CA TYR A 13 -2.35 8.27 -5.37
C TYR A 13 -2.33 9.72 -4.85
N ASP A 14 -2.20 10.71 -5.74
CA ASP A 14 -2.17 12.12 -5.35
C ASP A 14 -3.53 12.63 -4.87
N SER A 15 -4.64 12.11 -5.41
CA SER A 15 -5.97 12.34 -4.84
C SER A 15 -6.08 11.71 -3.45
N TRP A 16 -5.67 10.46 -3.29
CA TRP A 16 -5.69 9.76 -2.01
C TRP A 16 -4.83 10.47 -0.94
N ARG A 17 -3.73 11.12 -1.33
CA ARG A 17 -2.89 11.92 -0.42
C ARG A 17 -3.60 13.11 0.21
N LYS A 18 -4.63 13.65 -0.43
CA LYS A 18 -5.41 14.78 0.08
C LYS A 18 -6.51 14.34 1.04
N GLU A 19 -6.81 13.03 1.09
CA GLU A 19 -7.88 12.49 1.92
C GLU A 19 -7.37 11.98 3.27
N LYS A 20 -8.18 12.16 4.33
CA LYS A 20 -7.96 11.46 5.59
C LYS A 20 -8.34 9.97 5.43
N THR A 21 -7.43 9.08 5.81
CA THR A 21 -7.65 7.64 5.74
C THR A 21 -7.50 7.04 7.14
N TYR A 22 -8.62 6.83 7.83
CA TYR A 22 -8.63 6.18 9.13
C TYR A 22 -8.42 4.67 9.02
N SER A 23 -7.61 4.10 9.91
CA SER A 23 -7.39 2.67 10.07
C SER A 23 -7.98 2.21 11.40
N PRO A 24 -9.05 1.38 11.41
CA PRO A 24 -9.59 0.79 12.64
C PRO A 24 -8.55 -0.05 13.39
N ALA A 25 -7.75 -0.85 12.67
CA ALA A 25 -6.71 -1.70 13.25
C ALA A 25 -5.65 -0.92 14.05
N LEU A 26 -5.34 0.32 13.66
CA LEU A 26 -4.35 1.17 14.33
C LEU A 26 -4.98 2.30 15.14
N LYS A 27 -6.32 2.37 15.16
CA LYS A 27 -7.12 3.43 15.77
C LYS A 27 -6.62 4.85 15.42
N SER A 28 -6.12 5.04 14.20
CA SER A 28 -5.44 6.28 13.80
C SER A 28 -5.49 6.54 12.29
N ASN A 29 -5.25 7.78 11.91
CA ASN A 29 -5.17 8.19 10.51
C ASN A 29 -3.82 7.82 9.88
N ILE A 30 -3.88 7.17 8.72
CA ILE A 30 -2.72 6.79 7.93
C ILE A 30 -2.36 7.91 6.97
N LYS A 31 -1.16 8.47 7.12
CA LYS A 31 -0.62 9.49 6.22
C LYS A 31 -0.15 8.85 4.91
N ILE A 32 -0.68 9.33 3.80
CA ILE A 32 -0.21 8.95 2.47
C ILE A 32 0.82 9.98 2.02
N THR A 33 2.06 9.56 1.83
CA THR A 33 3.20 10.48 1.60
C THR A 33 3.95 10.17 0.32
N LEU A 34 4.81 11.09 -0.11
CA LEU A 34 5.72 10.86 -1.24
C LEU A 34 6.69 9.70 -0.98
N LYS A 35 7.01 9.43 0.29
CA LYS A 35 7.82 8.29 0.70
C LYS A 35 7.19 6.95 0.28
N GLY A 36 5.89 6.77 0.50
CA GLY A 36 5.17 5.56 0.06
C GLY A 36 5.21 5.40 -1.47
N TRP A 37 5.02 6.49 -2.23
CA TRP A 37 5.11 6.48 -3.68
C TRP A 37 6.50 6.07 -4.19
N ARG A 38 7.55 6.70 -3.64
CA ARG A 38 8.94 6.38 -3.98
C ARG A 38 9.28 4.94 -3.61
N HIS A 39 8.79 4.49 -2.45
CA HIS A 39 8.97 3.12 -2.01
C HIS A 39 8.26 2.11 -2.91
N ILE A 40 7.09 2.41 -3.49
CA ILE A 40 6.40 1.54 -4.47
C ILE A 40 7.09 1.54 -5.84
N THR A 41 7.48 2.71 -6.32
CA THR A 41 8.10 2.86 -7.64
C THR A 41 9.57 2.45 -7.67
N GLY A 42 10.18 2.22 -6.51
CA GLY A 42 11.59 1.84 -6.41
C GLY A 42 12.53 3.01 -6.67
N ALA A 43 12.03 4.24 -6.55
CA ALA A 43 12.83 5.46 -6.68
C ALA A 43 13.78 5.67 -5.50
N THR A 44 13.60 4.91 -4.41
CA THR A 44 14.45 4.94 -3.22
C THR A 44 14.99 3.53 -2.97
N GLY A 45 16.29 3.32 -3.16
CA GLY A 45 17.00 2.07 -2.90
C GLY A 45 18.19 1.85 -3.84
N HIS A 46 19.17 1.04 -3.43
CA HIS A 46 20.35 0.71 -4.24
C HIS A 46 20.03 -0.22 -5.42
N LYS A 47 18.96 -1.02 -5.34
CA LYS A 47 18.50 -1.92 -6.41
C LYS A 47 17.20 -1.43 -7.04
N LYS A 48 17.20 -1.31 -8.38
CA LYS A 48 16.01 -0.98 -9.16
C LYS A 48 14.97 -2.08 -9.02
N ARG A 49 13.73 -1.72 -8.69
CA ARG A 49 12.63 -2.69 -8.60
C ARG A 49 12.25 -3.20 -10.00
N PRO A 50 12.02 -4.51 -10.18
CA PRO A 50 11.54 -5.05 -11.44
C PRO A 50 10.22 -4.40 -11.86
N PHE A 51 10.08 -4.16 -13.16
CA PHE A 51 8.91 -3.51 -13.73
C PHE A 51 7.58 -4.21 -13.37
N GLY A 52 7.55 -5.54 -13.43
CA GLY A 52 6.37 -6.33 -13.08
C GLY A 52 5.94 -6.18 -11.61
N ASP A 53 6.89 -6.02 -10.68
CA ASP A 53 6.58 -5.75 -9.27
C ASP A 53 5.98 -4.35 -9.10
N ILE A 54 6.58 -3.32 -9.72
CA ILE A 54 6.03 -1.96 -9.70
C ILE A 54 4.59 -1.95 -10.23
N TYR A 55 4.36 -2.56 -11.39
CA TYR A 55 3.05 -2.59 -12.04
C TYR A 55 1.98 -3.25 -11.17
N ARG A 56 2.28 -4.41 -10.56
CA ARG A 56 1.36 -5.07 -9.63
C ARG A 56 1.01 -4.17 -8.46
N ARG A 57 2.01 -3.57 -7.80
CA ARG A 57 1.77 -2.69 -6.64
C ARG A 57 0.93 -1.46 -6.98
N LEU A 58 1.15 -0.86 -8.16
CA LEU A 58 0.36 0.27 -8.63
C LEU A 58 -1.12 -0.12 -8.84
N LYS A 59 -1.39 -1.31 -9.42
CA LYS A 59 -2.75 -1.84 -9.55
C LYS A 59 -3.42 -2.14 -8.22
N LEU A 60 -2.65 -2.41 -7.17
CA LEU A 60 -3.17 -2.71 -5.84
C LEU A 60 -3.52 -1.47 -5.01
N LEU A 61 -3.19 -0.25 -5.45
CA LEU A 61 -3.43 0.98 -4.68
C LEU A 61 -4.89 1.21 -4.27
N PRO A 62 -5.91 1.01 -5.14
CA PRO A 62 -7.31 1.12 -4.73
C PRO A 62 -7.68 0.15 -3.62
N TYR A 63 -7.21 -1.09 -3.75
CA TYR A 63 -7.45 -2.14 -2.76
C TYR A 63 -6.71 -1.87 -1.45
N ALA A 64 -5.51 -1.28 -1.49
CA ALA A 64 -4.77 -0.88 -0.29
C ALA A 64 -5.58 0.09 0.58
N LYS A 65 -6.23 1.08 -0.04
CA LYS A 65 -7.10 2.03 0.65
C LYS A 65 -8.29 1.32 1.31
N ILE A 66 -8.90 0.35 0.62
CA ILE A 66 -9.99 -0.47 1.15
C ILE A 66 -9.51 -1.28 2.35
N VAL A 67 -8.37 -1.98 2.23
CA VAL A 67 -7.78 -2.76 3.33
C VAL A 67 -7.55 -1.87 4.55
N ILE A 68 -6.93 -0.70 4.37
CA ILE A 68 -6.70 0.24 5.49
C ILE A 68 -8.01 0.64 6.19
N LYS A 69 -9.05 0.98 5.41
CA LYS A 69 -10.32 1.46 5.98
C LYS A 69 -11.14 0.38 6.66
N LYS A 70 -11.00 -0.88 6.25
CA LYS A 70 -11.87 -1.99 6.70
C LYS A 70 -11.21 -2.96 7.67
N SER A 71 -9.89 -3.14 7.59
CA SER A 71 -9.20 -4.10 8.47
C SER A 71 -9.23 -3.62 9.92
N THR A 72 -9.63 -4.52 10.81
CA THR A 72 -9.67 -4.31 12.27
C THR A 72 -8.49 -4.96 13.00
N THR A 73 -7.72 -5.79 12.30
CA THR A 73 -6.64 -6.61 12.86
C THR A 73 -5.31 -6.29 12.20
N ILE A 74 -4.24 -6.35 13.01
CA ILE A 74 -2.86 -6.27 12.57
C ILE A 74 -2.32 -7.69 12.47
N GLN A 75 -1.86 -8.10 11.29
CA GLN A 75 -1.36 -9.47 11.07
C GLN A 75 0.10 -9.63 11.44
N ASN A 76 0.89 -8.55 11.40
CA ASN A 76 2.30 -8.62 11.80
C ASN A 76 2.83 -7.25 12.23
N ILE A 77 3.77 -7.25 13.18
CA ILE A 77 4.53 -6.08 13.62
C ILE A 77 6.01 -6.44 13.56
N VAL A 78 6.79 -5.66 12.83
CA VAL A 78 8.25 -5.86 12.68
C VAL A 78 8.98 -4.60 13.09
N VAL A 79 10.02 -4.74 13.89
CA VAL A 79 10.94 -3.65 14.23
C VAL A 79 12.25 -3.84 13.46
N LYS A 80 12.61 -2.88 12.60
CA LYS A 80 13.88 -2.90 11.86
C LYS A 80 14.55 -1.54 11.94
N SER A 81 15.82 -1.51 12.36
CA SER A 81 16.62 -0.28 12.47
C SER A 81 15.89 0.82 13.26
N LYS A 82 15.33 0.45 14.43
CA LYS A 82 14.54 1.33 15.31
C LYS A 82 13.26 1.92 14.67
N ARG A 83 12.73 1.29 13.61
CA ARG A 83 11.45 1.67 12.98
C ARG A 83 10.46 0.52 13.10
N LYS A 84 9.20 0.81 13.45
CA LYS A 84 8.12 -0.17 13.48
C LYS A 84 7.38 -0.21 12.14
N TYR A 85 7.04 -1.41 11.73
CA TYR A 85 6.31 -1.71 10.51
C TYR A 85 5.12 -2.61 10.87
N TYR A 86 3.95 -2.27 10.35
CA TYR A 86 2.70 -2.97 10.59
C TYR A 86 2.20 -3.53 9.27
N ALA A 87 1.82 -4.80 9.28
CA ALA A 87 1.15 -5.44 8.16
C ALA A 87 -0.34 -5.58 8.50
N ILE A 88 -1.18 -5.04 7.63
CA ILE A 88 -2.61 -5.34 7.61
C ILE A 88 -2.95 -6.08 6.33
N GLU A 89 -3.85 -7.05 6.41
CA GLU A 89 -4.20 -7.96 5.32
C GLU A 89 -5.71 -8.04 5.15
N ALA A 90 -6.14 -8.20 3.90
CA ALA A 90 -7.51 -8.59 3.57
C ALA A 90 -7.53 -9.42 2.28
N ILE A 91 -8.52 -10.30 2.17
CA ILE A 91 -8.84 -10.95 0.90
C ILE A 91 -9.75 -10.01 0.13
N VAL A 92 -9.37 -9.68 -1.10
CA VAL A 92 -10.14 -8.79 -1.98
C VAL A 92 -10.34 -9.43 -3.34
N ASN A 93 -11.48 -9.15 -3.96
CA ASN A 93 -11.75 -9.52 -5.34
C ASN A 93 -11.02 -8.55 -6.28
N ILE A 94 -10.03 -9.08 -7.02
CA ILE A 94 -9.25 -8.30 -7.98
C ILE A 94 -9.51 -8.83 -9.38
N GLY A 95 -10.00 -7.98 -10.27
CA GLY A 95 -10.26 -8.32 -11.68
C GLY A 95 -11.30 -7.39 -12.31
N GLU A 96 -11.43 -7.48 -13.63
CA GLU A 96 -12.53 -6.90 -14.38
C GLU A 96 -13.71 -7.89 -14.42
N LYS A 97 -14.91 -7.40 -14.79
CA LYS A 97 -16.24 -8.00 -14.51
C LYS A 97 -16.32 -9.54 -14.59
N ASP A 98 -15.62 -10.19 -15.52
CA ASP A 98 -15.76 -11.63 -15.79
C ASP A 98 -14.58 -12.51 -15.31
N SER A 99 -13.57 -11.94 -14.63
CA SER A 99 -12.38 -12.68 -14.17
C SER A 99 -11.90 -12.28 -12.77
N LYS A 100 -12.84 -12.03 -11.85
CA LYS A 100 -12.51 -11.71 -10.45
C LYS A 100 -11.80 -12.89 -9.79
N LYS A 101 -10.56 -12.67 -9.35
CA LYS A 101 -9.81 -13.63 -8.53
C LYS A 101 -9.68 -13.08 -7.12
N LEU A 102 -9.99 -13.93 -6.13
CA LEU A 102 -9.69 -13.64 -4.74
C LEU A 102 -8.17 -13.56 -4.57
N ARG A 103 -7.69 -12.44 -4.04
CA ARG A 103 -6.28 -12.25 -3.73
C ARG A 103 -6.12 -11.69 -2.35
N LYS A 104 -5.14 -12.22 -1.62
CA LYS A 104 -4.73 -11.67 -0.34
C LYS A 104 -3.83 -10.46 -0.57
N VAL A 105 -4.32 -9.28 -0.18
CA VAL A 105 -3.58 -8.02 -0.26
C VAL A 105 -3.02 -7.67 1.10
N ARG A 106 -1.71 -7.47 1.16
CA ARG A 106 -0.99 -7.00 2.34
C ARG A 106 -0.59 -5.55 2.15
N VAL A 107 -0.96 -4.70 3.09
CA VAL A 107 -0.55 -3.31 3.19
C VAL A 107 0.50 -3.17 4.29
N ILE A 108 1.59 -2.47 3.98
CA ILE A 108 2.66 -2.15 4.91
C ILE A 108 2.55 -0.69 5.32
N ILE A 109 2.47 -0.48 6.62
CA ILE A 109 2.42 0.83 7.28
C ILE A 109 3.70 0.97 8.10
N GLN A 110 4.33 2.13 8.05
CA GLN A 110 5.50 2.44 8.85
C GLN A 110 5.16 3.50 9.89
N GLU A 111 5.61 3.31 11.12
CA GLU A 111 5.68 4.40 12.09
C GLU A 111 6.87 5.32 11.76
N ASP A 112 6.63 6.62 11.69
CA ASP A 112 7.70 7.61 11.57
C ASP A 112 8.28 7.99 12.94
N LYS A 113 9.34 8.80 12.94
CA LYS A 113 10.01 9.21 14.19
C LYS A 113 9.12 10.05 15.12
N LYS A 114 8.01 10.59 14.62
CA LYS A 114 7.04 11.40 15.37
C LYS A 114 5.83 10.57 15.81
N GLY A 115 5.87 9.24 15.66
CA GLY A 115 4.76 8.35 16.00
C GLY A 115 3.61 8.35 14.98
N ASN A 116 3.77 8.97 13.81
CA ASN A 116 2.71 8.92 12.80
C ASN A 116 2.76 7.62 12.00
N TYR A 117 1.59 7.07 11.70
CA TYR A 117 1.47 5.95 10.77
C TYR A 117 1.46 6.44 9.33
N VAL A 118 2.38 5.91 8.52
CA VAL A 118 2.60 6.30 7.13
C VAL A 118 2.41 5.08 6.24
N PHE A 119 1.55 5.18 5.22
CA PHE A 119 1.47 4.15 4.19
C PHE A 119 2.80 4.03 3.46
N LEU A 120 3.36 2.82 3.42
CA LEU A 120 4.67 2.56 2.82
C LEU A 120 4.55 1.71 1.55
N SER A 121 3.74 0.65 1.56
CA SER A 121 3.63 -0.23 0.41
C SER A 121 2.37 -1.09 0.43
N VAL A 122 2.12 -1.73 -0.71
CA VAL A 122 1.11 -2.77 -0.88
C VAL A 122 1.74 -3.92 -1.68
N MET A 123 1.31 -5.16 -1.43
CA MET A 123 1.73 -6.35 -2.18
C MET A 123 0.65 -7.43 -2.16
N ASP A 124 0.66 -8.25 -3.20
CA ASP A 124 0.01 -9.54 -3.19
C ASP A 124 0.80 -10.51 -2.32
N LYS A 125 0.11 -11.19 -1.39
CA LYS A 125 0.67 -12.35 -0.70
C LYS A 125 0.20 -13.58 -1.46
N LYS A 126 1.13 -14.36 -2.01
CA LYS A 126 0.79 -15.70 -2.48
C LYS A 126 0.33 -16.48 -1.25
N SER A 127 -0.88 -17.04 -1.34
CA SER A 127 -1.39 -18.02 -0.39
C SER A 127 -0.48 -19.25 -0.39
#